data_AF-A0A174LQY2-F1
#
_entry.id   AF-A0A174LQY2-F1
#
_cell.length_a   1.000
_cell.length_b   1.000
_cell.length_c   1.000
_cell.angle_alpha   90.00
_cell.angle_beta   90.00
_cell.angle_gamma   90.00
#
_symmetry.space_group_name_H-M   'P 1'
#
loop_
_entity.id
_entity.type
_entity.pdbx_description
1 polymer ?
#
loop_
_entity_poly.entity_id
_entity_poly.type
_entity_poly.pdbx_seq_one_letter_code
_entity_poly.pdbx_strand_id
1 'polypeptide(L)'
;MKTTYWIWYPADFELYHAMKQNFSRVERGLGWPAFWKSEGFRNRVVFRRTYSLKRETAFTVYSKAIGFILVGEKKDPFGKMITCGPGNVKISVHAGCIECFPSIYIDRSLLL
;
A
#
# COMPACT_ATOMS: atom_id res chain seq x y z
N MET A 1 16.57 -13.64 8.05
CA MET A 1 15.25 -13.81 7.38
C MET A 1 14.93 -12.53 6.62
N LYS A 2 14.50 -12.61 5.35
CA LYS A 2 13.99 -11.44 4.63
C LYS A 2 12.54 -11.22 5.06
N THR A 3 12.30 -10.23 5.90
CA THR A 3 10.96 -9.88 6.35
C THR A 3 10.28 -8.97 5.33
N THR A 4 9.20 -9.44 4.73
CA THR A 4 8.29 -8.66 3.90
C THR A 4 7.06 -8.30 4.71
N TYR A 5 6.57 -7.06 4.56
CA TYR A 5 5.41 -6.56 5.28
C TYR A 5 4.49 -5.80 4.31
N TRP A 6 3.21 -5.74 4.66
CA TRP A 6 2.32 -4.73 4.12
C TRP A 6 2.78 -3.35 4.59
N ILE A 7 2.77 -2.37 3.70
CA ILE A 7 3.10 -0.98 4.01
C ILE A 7 2.00 -0.04 3.54
N TRP A 8 1.84 1.07 4.23
CA TRP A 8 0.84 2.12 3.99
C TRP A 8 1.46 3.49 4.29
N TYR A 9 0.71 4.57 4.06
CA TYR A 9 1.15 5.89 4.50
C TYR A 9 1.08 5.98 6.03
N PRO A 10 2.12 6.47 6.74
CA PRO A 10 2.14 6.50 8.20
C PRO A 10 0.87 7.10 8.81
N ALA A 11 0.34 6.46 9.86
CA ALA A 11 -0.91 6.78 10.57
C ALA A 11 -2.22 6.40 9.85
N ASP A 12 -2.23 6.11 8.55
CA ASP A 12 -3.50 5.84 7.84
C ASP A 12 -4.16 4.52 8.31
N PHE A 13 -3.38 3.52 8.70
CA PHE A 13 -3.89 2.29 9.32
C PHE A 13 -4.55 2.59 10.66
N GLU A 14 -3.83 3.32 11.50
CA GLU A 14 -4.23 3.68 12.85
C GLU A 14 -5.51 4.51 12.84
N LEU A 15 -5.60 5.51 11.95
CA LEU A 15 -6.78 6.36 11.77
C LEU A 15 -8.00 5.54 11.33
N TYR A 16 -7.84 4.69 10.31
CA TYR A 16 -8.94 3.85 9.82
C TYR A 16 -9.48 2.90 10.90
N HIS A 17 -8.58 2.24 11.63
CA HIS A 17 -8.97 1.30 12.67
C HIS A 17 -9.54 2.00 13.91
N ALA A 18 -9.00 3.17 14.28
CA ALA A 18 -9.58 4.01 15.32
C ALA A 18 -11.00 4.47 14.96
N MET A 19 -11.25 4.89 13.72
CA MET A 19 -12.59 5.23 13.25
C MET A 19 -13.55 4.04 13.33
N LYS A 20 -13.13 2.85 12.88
CA LYS A 20 -13.93 1.62 13.00
C LYS A 20 -14.32 1.33 14.43
N GLN A 21 -13.37 1.46 15.36
CA GLN A 21 -13.64 1.25 16.79
C GLN A 21 -14.57 2.34 17.34
N ASN A 22 -14.28 3.61 17.07
CA ASN A 22 -15.06 4.75 17.54
C ASN A 22 -16.53 4.74 17.07
N PHE A 23 -16.81 4.18 15.89
CA PHE A 23 -18.17 4.08 15.34
C PHE A 23 -18.84 2.73 15.61
N SER A 24 -18.19 1.84 16.38
CA SER A 24 -18.75 0.53 16.75
C SER A 24 -19.57 0.56 18.05
N ARG A 25 -19.62 1.69 18.78
CA ARG A 25 -20.35 1.78 20.05
C ARG A 25 -21.85 1.66 19.81
N VAL A 26 -22.49 0.77 20.58
CA VAL A 26 -23.94 0.58 20.61
C VAL A 26 -24.43 0.74 22.04
N GLU A 27 -25.53 1.47 22.22
CA GLU A 27 -26.21 1.62 23.50
C GLU A 27 -27.72 1.59 23.29
N ARG A 28 -28.40 0.68 24.01
CA ARG A 28 -29.86 0.44 23.89
C ARG A 28 -30.33 0.19 22.45
N GLY A 29 -29.52 -0.51 21.66
CA GLY A 29 -29.81 -0.82 20.25
C GLY A 29 -29.56 0.32 19.26
N LEU A 30 -29.06 1.47 19.73
CA LEU A 30 -28.72 2.61 18.88
C LEU A 30 -27.20 2.70 18.69
N GLY A 31 -26.74 3.07 17.50
CA GLY A 31 -25.33 3.34 17.21
C GLY A 31 -24.93 4.73 17.69
N TRP A 32 -23.83 4.82 18.45
CA TRP A 32 -23.31 6.06 19.02
C TRP A 32 -21.95 6.40 18.43
N PRO A 33 -21.87 7.23 17.39
CA PRO A 33 -20.59 7.65 16.85
C PRO A 33 -19.84 8.53 17.88
N ALA A 34 -18.52 8.58 17.76
CA ALA A 34 -17.72 9.50 18.56
C ALA A 34 -18.14 10.96 18.33
N PHE A 35 -18.19 11.75 19.41
CA PHE A 35 -18.64 13.14 19.39
C PHE A 35 -17.54 14.14 19.00
N TRP A 36 -16.27 13.71 19.00
CA TRP A 36 -15.14 14.54 18.58
C TRP A 36 -14.89 14.43 17.07
N LYS A 37 -14.17 15.43 16.53
CA LYS A 37 -13.75 15.45 15.13
C LYS A 37 -12.99 14.17 14.77
N SER A 38 -13.39 13.51 13.69
CA SER A 38 -12.67 12.39 13.10
C SER A 38 -11.86 12.87 11.90
N GLU A 39 -10.59 12.51 11.84
CA GLU A 39 -9.74 12.72 10.65
C GLU A 39 -9.79 11.48 9.77
N GLY A 40 -9.79 11.69 8.44
CA GLY A 40 -9.74 10.61 7.46
C GLY A 40 -8.31 10.15 7.15
N PHE A 41 -8.19 9.03 6.44
CA PHE A 41 -6.95 8.56 5.83
C PHE A 41 -6.78 9.12 4.41
N ARG A 42 -5.57 9.02 3.84
CA ARG A 42 -5.31 9.48 2.47
C ARG A 42 -5.84 8.44 1.50
N ASN A 43 -6.83 8.81 0.69
CA ASN A 43 -7.43 7.92 -0.31
C ASN A 43 -6.55 7.65 -1.54
N ARG A 44 -5.41 8.35 -1.68
CA ARG A 44 -4.43 8.16 -2.76
C ARG A 44 -3.00 8.35 -2.25
N VAL A 45 -2.15 7.35 -2.46
CA VAL A 45 -0.74 7.34 -2.04
C VAL A 45 0.14 6.91 -3.21
N VAL A 46 1.35 7.47 -3.28
CA VAL A 46 2.39 7.00 -4.21
C VAL A 46 3.63 6.61 -3.43
N PHE A 47 3.94 5.32 -3.41
CA PHE A 47 5.15 4.77 -2.79
C PHE A 47 6.29 4.86 -3.78
N ARG A 48 7.46 5.38 -3.38
CA ARG A 48 8.61 5.52 -4.27
C ARG A 48 9.87 4.98 -3.63
N ARG A 49 10.67 4.25 -4.42
CA ARG A 49 12.01 3.84 -4.02
C ARG A 49 12.92 3.69 -5.23
N THR A 50 14.16 4.15 -5.09
CA THR A 50 15.23 3.90 -6.05
C THR A 50 16.12 2.79 -5.51
N TYR A 51 16.47 1.85 -6.38
CA TYR A 51 17.38 0.74 -6.08
C TYR A 51 18.58 0.78 -7.02
N SER A 52 19.76 0.42 -6.51
CA SER A 52 20.92 0.10 -7.32
C SER A 52 21.04 -1.41 -7.41
N LEU A 53 20.59 -1.99 -8.53
CA LEU A 53 20.52 -3.43 -8.76
C LEU A 53 21.84 -3.92 -9.37
N LYS A 54 22.47 -4.91 -8.71
CA LYS A 54 23.71 -5.53 -9.23
C LYS A 54 23.45 -6.63 -10.27
N ARG A 55 22.26 -7.21 -10.25
CA ARG A 55 21.81 -8.30 -11.13
C ARG A 55 20.34 -8.11 -11.47
N GLU A 56 19.88 -8.82 -12.50
CA GLU A 56 18.47 -8.90 -12.79
C GLU A 56 17.69 -9.38 -11.55
N THR A 57 16.59 -8.69 -11.25
CA THR A 57 15.75 -8.96 -10.08
C THR A 57 14.30 -8.91 -10.50
N ALA A 58 13.52 -9.90 -10.05
CA ALA A 58 12.08 -9.94 -10.23
C ALA A 58 11.34 -9.67 -8.91
N PHE A 59 10.20 -8.99 -8.99
CA PHE A 59 9.31 -8.73 -7.87
C PHE A 59 7.86 -8.62 -8.34
N THR A 60 6.93 -8.81 -7.42
CA THR A 60 5.50 -8.63 -7.64
C THR A 60 4.96 -7.69 -6.56
N VAL A 61 4.10 -6.75 -6.96
CA VAL A 61 3.42 -5.86 -6.01
C VAL A 61 1.94 -6.23 -5.95
N TYR A 62 1.46 -6.49 -4.74
CA TYR A 62 0.08 -6.79 -4.45
C TYR A 62 -0.58 -5.63 -3.72
N SER A 63 -1.84 -5.36 -4.04
CA SER A 63 -2.68 -4.38 -3.35
C SER A 63 -4.15 -4.73 -3.57
N LYS A 64 -5.01 -4.32 -2.63
CA LYS A 64 -6.47 -4.28 -2.81
C LYS A 64 -6.95 -2.95 -3.40
N ALA A 65 -6.06 -1.97 -3.50
CA ALA A 65 -6.34 -0.65 -4.08
C ALA A 65 -6.38 -0.73 -5.61
N ILE A 66 -7.02 0.26 -6.25
CA ILE A 66 -6.87 0.49 -7.68
C ILE A 66 -5.52 1.20 -7.94
N GLY A 67 -4.83 0.86 -9.01
CA GLY A 67 -3.50 1.41 -9.23
C GLY A 67 -2.61 0.66 -10.21
N PHE A 68 -1.33 1.04 -10.22
CA PHE A 68 -0.31 0.47 -11.10
C PHE A 68 1.10 0.66 -10.51
N ILE A 69 2.03 -0.17 -10.97
CA ILE A 69 3.47 -0.03 -10.76
C ILE A 69 4.05 0.71 -11.97
N LEU A 70 4.95 1.65 -11.73
CA LEU A 70 5.72 2.38 -12.73
C LEU A 70 7.21 2.11 -12.51
N VAL A 71 7.87 1.56 -13.52
CA VAL A 71 9.32 1.36 -13.56
C VAL A 71 9.86 2.05 -14.82
N GLY A 72 10.63 3.12 -14.63
CA GLY A 72 10.96 4.02 -15.74
C GLY A 72 9.68 4.62 -16.32
N GLU A 73 9.38 4.30 -17.59
CA GLU A 73 8.17 4.73 -18.30
C GLU A 73 7.09 3.63 -18.39
N LYS A 74 7.45 2.39 -18.03
CA LYS A 74 6.56 1.24 -18.18
C LYS A 74 5.60 1.12 -17.00
N LYS A 75 4.30 0.99 -17.31
CA LYS A 75 3.23 0.74 -16.34
C LYS A 75 2.83 -0.73 -16.37
N ASP A 76 2.73 -1.34 -15.20
CA ASP A 76 2.27 -2.72 -15.03
C ASP A 76 1.18 -2.78 -13.93
N PRO A 77 0.18 -3.66 -14.05
CA PRO A 77 -0.87 -3.82 -13.06
C PRO A 77 -0.37 -4.54 -11.80
N PHE A 78 -1.10 -4.42 -10.69
CA PHE A 78 -0.87 -5.22 -9.49
C PHE A 78 -0.99 -6.72 -9.77
N GLY A 79 -0.21 -7.53 -9.05
CA GLY A 79 -0.17 -8.98 -9.19
C GLY A 79 0.67 -9.49 -10.37
N LYS A 80 1.15 -8.61 -11.26
CA LYS A 80 2.07 -8.99 -12.35
C LYS A 80 3.51 -9.02 -11.86
N MET A 81 4.24 -10.07 -12.23
CA MET A 81 5.68 -10.16 -12.01
C MET A 81 6.42 -9.17 -12.91
N ILE A 82 7.26 -8.35 -12.31
CA ILE A 82 8.06 -7.32 -12.96
C ILE A 82 9.53 -7.70 -12.83
N THR A 83 10.23 -7.70 -13.96
CA THR A 83 11.67 -7.97 -14.03
C THR A 83 12.42 -6.67 -14.31
N CYS A 84 13.51 -6.44 -13.57
CA CYS A 84 14.38 -5.28 -13.76
C CYS A 84 15.82 -5.74 -13.91
N GLY A 85 16.49 -5.29 -14.98
CA GLY A 85 17.91 -5.51 -15.18
C GLY A 85 18.80 -4.75 -14.18
N PRO A 86 20.11 -4.99 -14.19
CA PRO A 86 21.06 -4.26 -13.35
C PRO A 86 21.08 -2.76 -13.67
N GLY A 87 21.39 -1.93 -12.66
CA GLY A 87 21.46 -0.48 -12.77
C GLY A 87 20.60 0.26 -11.75
N ASN A 88 20.46 1.57 -11.94
CA ASN A 88 19.66 2.42 -11.07
C ASN A 88 18.19 2.40 -11.52
N VAL A 89 17.34 1.74 -10.74
CA VAL A 89 15.94 1.52 -11.06
C VAL A 89 15.06 2.29 -10.09
N LYS A 90 14.27 3.23 -10.61
CA LYS A 90 13.26 3.95 -9.86
C LYS A 90 11.91 3.25 -10.01
N ILE A 91 11.35 2.82 -8.89
CA ILE A 91 10.05 2.17 -8.82
C ILE A 91 9.08 3.12 -8.11
N SER A 92 7.92 3.35 -8.73
CA SER A 92 6.80 4.07 -8.12
C SER A 92 5.56 3.21 -8.14
N VAL A 93 4.84 3.13 -7.03
CA VAL A 93 3.58 2.39 -6.93
C VAL A 93 2.47 3.38 -6.62
N HIS A 94 1.55 3.55 -7.57
CA HIS A 94 0.40 4.44 -7.46
C HIS A 94 -0.79 3.62 -6.98
N ALA A 95 -1.36 3.97 -5.84
CA ALA A 95 -2.47 3.24 -5.24
C ALA A 95 -3.56 4.21 -4.73
N GLY A 96 -4.81 3.92 -5.05
CA GLY A 96 -5.98 4.65 -4.58
C GLY A 96 -7.07 3.72 -4.06
N CYS A 97 -7.69 4.08 -2.94
CA CYS A 97 -8.78 3.32 -2.32
C CYS A 97 -9.66 4.26 -1.51
N ILE A 98 -10.98 4.10 -1.62
CA ILE A 98 -11.98 4.93 -0.92
C ILE A 98 -12.53 4.18 0.30
N GLU A 99 -12.69 2.86 0.21
CA GLU A 99 -13.26 2.03 1.28
C GLU A 99 -12.30 1.79 2.45
N CYS A 100 -10.99 1.90 2.19
CA CYS A 100 -9.92 1.82 3.18
C CYS A 100 -8.68 2.58 2.70
N PHE A 101 -7.61 2.58 3.51
CA PHE A 101 -6.34 3.21 3.15
C PHE A 101 -5.56 2.39 2.11
N PRO A 102 -4.89 3.03 1.13
CA PRO A 102 -4.00 2.34 0.21
C PRO A 102 -2.85 1.66 0.94
N SER A 103 -2.72 0.35 0.74
CA SER A 103 -1.61 -0.46 1.24
C SER A 103 -1.05 -1.36 0.15
N ILE A 104 0.24 -1.65 0.22
CA ILE A 104 0.92 -2.51 -0.76
C ILE A 104 1.77 -3.56 -0.04
N TYR A 105 1.90 -4.72 -0.68
CA TYR A 105 2.82 -5.77 -0.30
C TYR A 105 3.74 -6.06 -1.48
N ILE A 106 5.05 -6.12 -1.22
CA ILE A 106 6.05 -6.37 -2.25
C ILE A 106 6.64 -7.74 -1.98
N ASP A 107 6.33 -8.69 -2.86
CA ASP A 107 6.94 -10.00 -2.86
C ASP A 107 8.16 -10.02 -3.79
N ARG A 108 9.24 -10.66 -3.35
CA ARG A 108 10.42 -10.89 -4.18
C ARG A 108 10.43 -12.36 -4.53
N SER A 109 9.76 -12.74 -5.63
CA SER A 109 9.60 -14.16 -5.95
C SER A 109 10.91 -14.86 -6.34
N LEU A 110 11.97 -14.13 -6.76
CA LEU A 110 13.21 -14.77 -7.24
C LEU A 110 14.48 -14.03 -6.77
N LEU A 111 15.01 -14.48 -5.63
CA LEU A 111 16.44 -14.42 -5.32
C LEU A 111 16.82 -15.78 -4.70
N LEU A 112 16.86 -16.82 -5.53
CA LEU A 112 17.85 -17.90 -5.41
C LEU A 112 19.07 -17.44 -6.22
#